data_AF-A0A820R6B7-F1
#
_entry.id   AF-A0A820R6B7-F1
#
_cell.length_a   1.000
_cell.length_b   1.000
_cell.length_c   1.000
_cell.angle_alpha   90.00
_cell.angle_beta   90.00
_cell.angle_gamma   90.00
#
_symmetry.space_group_name_H-M   'P 1'
#
loop_
_entity.id
_entity.type
_entity.pdbx_description
1 polymer ?
#
loop_
_entity_poly.entity_id
_entity_poly.type
_entity_poly.pdbx_seq_one_letter_code
_entity_poly.pdbx_strand_id
1 'polypeptide(L)'
;SLQYSSGGLYYPSSFNTLLQNFKETCLPTWSAFFLYTGFCLLQLIFAAILPGPEVKGLPVPTENNRQYTYKCNALASWYATLLLVAILHLTGIIRLTILADQFGSVLCVAVICSDILSVIIHFYAIHTKQTCRMTHSPIYDFFMGVWLNPRIKIL
;
A
#
# COMPACT_ATOMS: atom_id res chain seq x y z
N SER A 1 -11.50 0.77 -20.02
CA SER A 1 -12.74 0.95 -20.80
C SER A 1 -12.61 2.05 -21.86
N LEU A 2 -11.93 3.17 -21.60
CA LEU A 2 -11.77 4.23 -22.61
C LEU A 2 -10.98 3.78 -23.86
N GLN A 3 -9.85 3.08 -23.68
CA GLN A 3 -9.05 2.56 -24.80
C GLN A 3 -9.73 1.41 -25.57
N TYR A 4 -10.36 0.48 -24.86
CA TYR A 4 -10.87 -0.77 -25.47
C TYR A 4 -12.35 -0.76 -25.82
N SER A 5 -13.13 0.18 -25.26
CA SER A 5 -14.59 0.18 -25.38
C SER A 5 -15.17 1.58 -25.62
N SER A 6 -14.33 2.57 -25.98
CA SER A 6 -14.74 3.96 -26.22
C SER A 6 -15.61 4.55 -25.10
N GLY A 7 -15.36 4.15 -23.85
CA GLY A 7 -16.14 4.58 -22.68
C GLY A 7 -17.35 3.69 -22.33
N GLY A 8 -17.67 2.68 -23.14
CA GLY A 8 -18.68 1.67 -22.83
C GLY A 8 -18.23 0.61 -21.83
N LEU A 9 -19.16 -0.27 -21.44
CA LEU A 9 -18.88 -1.43 -20.59
C LEU A 9 -17.88 -2.36 -21.31
N TYR A 10 -16.82 -2.74 -20.61
CA TYR A 10 -15.82 -3.66 -21.15
C TYR A 10 -16.40 -5.09 -21.21
N TYR A 11 -16.47 -5.65 -22.41
CA TYR A 11 -16.87 -7.03 -22.64
C TYR A 11 -15.86 -7.70 -23.59
N PRO A 12 -15.06 -8.68 -23.13
CA PRO A 12 -14.11 -9.37 -23.98
C PRO A 12 -14.83 -10.37 -24.90
N SER A 13 -14.46 -10.40 -26.18
CA SER A 13 -15.00 -11.37 -27.14
C SER A 13 -14.53 -12.81 -26.87
N SER A 14 -13.40 -12.98 -26.19
CA SER A 14 -12.86 -14.29 -25.80
C SER A 14 -11.94 -14.20 -24.58
N PHE A 15 -11.67 -15.34 -23.93
CA PHE A 15 -10.69 -15.40 -22.83
C PHE A 15 -9.28 -14.98 -23.27
N ASN A 16 -8.90 -15.31 -24.51
CA ASN A 16 -7.59 -14.91 -25.05
C ASN A 16 -7.49 -13.40 -25.23
N THR A 17 -8.56 -12.76 -25.71
CA THR A 17 -8.65 -11.29 -25.82
C THR A 17 -8.59 -10.64 -24.45
N LEU A 18 -9.29 -11.20 -23.46
CA LEU A 18 -9.19 -10.74 -22.08
C LEU A 18 -7.73 -10.80 -21.60
N LEU A 19 -7.07 -11.95 -21.77
CA LEU A 19 -5.70 -12.14 -21.29
C LEU A 19 -4.70 -11.21 -22.00
N GLN A 20 -4.87 -10.97 -23.30
CA GLN A 20 -4.05 -10.01 -24.07
C GLN A 20 -4.24 -8.59 -23.54
N ASN A 21 -5.48 -8.13 -23.38
CA ASN A 21 -5.77 -6.80 -22.86
C ASN A 21 -5.23 -6.62 -21.43
N PHE A 22 -5.31 -7.66 -20.59
CA PHE A 22 -4.71 -7.66 -19.25
C PHE A 22 -3.19 -7.49 -19.31
N LYS A 23 -2.51 -8.23 -20.19
CA LYS A 23 -1.06 -8.07 -20.38
C LYS A 23 -0.73 -6.65 -20.82
N GLU A 24 -1.41 -6.12 -21.82
CA GLU A 24 -1.13 -4.76 -22.31
C GLU A 24 -1.37 -3.68 -21.25
N THR A 25 -2.45 -3.79 -20.47
CA THR A 25 -2.86 -2.72 -19.53
C THR A 25 -2.20 -2.83 -18.16
N CYS A 26 -1.92 -4.05 -17.71
CA CYS A 26 -1.53 -4.32 -16.32
C CYS A 26 -0.10 -4.84 -16.19
N LEU A 27 0.71 -4.86 -17.26
CA LEU A 27 2.12 -5.22 -17.14
C LEU A 27 2.81 -4.28 -16.12
N PRO A 28 3.52 -4.83 -15.11
CA PRO A 28 4.25 -4.03 -14.16
C PRO A 28 5.42 -3.34 -14.88
N THR A 29 5.46 -2.01 -14.80
CA THR A 29 6.55 -1.21 -15.37
C THR A 29 7.40 -0.62 -14.26
N TRP A 30 8.68 -0.34 -14.56
CA TRP A 30 9.57 0.34 -13.61
C TRP A 30 9.03 1.72 -13.20
N SER A 31 8.42 2.45 -14.13
CA SER A 31 7.76 3.74 -13.82
C SER A 31 6.64 3.57 -12.79
N ALA A 32 5.75 2.60 -12.98
CA ALA A 32 4.67 2.32 -12.04
C ALA A 32 5.19 1.83 -10.68
N PHE A 33 6.26 1.02 -10.69
CA PHE A 33 6.97 0.60 -9.49
C PHE A 33 7.48 1.78 -8.67
N PHE A 34 8.23 2.69 -9.28
CA PHE A 34 8.76 3.87 -8.58
C PHE A 34 7.66 4.85 -8.18
N LEU A 35 6.60 5.00 -8.98
CA LEU A 35 5.45 5.84 -8.63
C LEU A 35 4.76 5.32 -7.35
N TYR A 36 4.43 4.03 -7.32
CA TYR A 36 3.75 3.41 -6.18
C TYR A 36 4.64 3.36 -4.94
N THR A 37 5.84 2.78 -5.05
CA THR A 37 6.74 2.61 -3.91
C THR A 37 7.27 3.95 -3.41
N GLY A 38 7.58 4.89 -4.29
CA GLY A 38 7.97 6.25 -3.93
C GLY A 38 6.88 6.96 -3.14
N PHE A 39 5.61 6.84 -3.56
CA PHE A 39 4.48 7.35 -2.79
C PHE A 39 4.36 6.69 -1.41
N CYS A 40 4.39 5.36 -1.32
CA CYS A 40 4.30 4.65 -0.05
C CYS A 40 5.45 5.04 0.91
N LEU A 41 6.69 5.09 0.42
CA LEU A 41 7.86 5.49 1.20
C LEU A 41 7.74 6.94 1.68
N LEU A 42 7.28 7.84 0.82
CA LEU A 42 7.03 9.23 1.21
C LEU A 42 5.99 9.32 2.34
N GLN A 43 4.90 8.55 2.25
CA GLN A 43 3.90 8.52 3.32
C GLN A 43 4.45 7.95 4.63
N LEU A 44 5.33 6.94 4.58
CA LEU A 44 6.03 6.44 5.77
C LEU A 44 6.95 7.50 6.38
N ILE A 45 7.67 8.26 5.55
CA ILE A 45 8.51 9.38 5.99
C ILE A 45 7.65 10.46 6.65
N PHE A 46 6.52 10.83 6.04
CA PHE A 46 5.59 11.80 6.60
C PHE A 46 5.00 11.32 7.93
N ALA A 47 4.57 10.06 8.00
CA ALA A 47 4.07 9.44 9.23
C ALA A 47 5.10 9.51 10.36
N ALA A 48 6.39 9.29 10.07
CA ALA A 48 7.45 9.39 11.06
C ALA A 48 7.75 10.84 11.48
N ILE A 49 7.94 11.75 10.51
CA ILE A 49 8.59 13.05 10.76
C ILE A 49 7.58 14.16 11.04
N LEU A 50 6.51 14.29 10.25
CA LEU A 50 5.63 15.46 10.30
C LEU A 50 4.95 15.60 11.68
N PRO A 51 4.75 16.82 12.19
CA PRO A 51 4.17 17.03 13.51
C PRO A 51 2.71 16.59 13.57
N GLY A 52 2.28 16.12 14.72
CA GLY A 52 0.89 15.76 14.99
C GLY A 52 0.68 15.39 16.46
N PRO A 53 -0.56 15.42 16.95
CA PRO A 53 -0.88 15.02 18.31
C PRO A 53 -0.53 13.55 18.56
N GLU A 54 -0.03 13.27 19.75
CA GLU A 54 0.21 11.90 20.22
C GLU A 54 -0.97 11.44 21.08
N VAL A 55 -1.58 10.33 20.71
CA VAL A 55 -2.77 9.78 21.36
C VAL A 55 -2.49 8.36 21.82
N LYS A 56 -2.88 8.03 23.06
CA LYS A 56 -2.80 6.65 23.56
C LYS A 56 -3.94 5.82 22.99
N GLY A 57 -3.59 4.67 22.43
CA GLY A 57 -4.56 3.66 21.99
C GLY A 57 -5.08 2.82 23.16
N LEU A 58 -5.95 1.87 22.81
CA LEU A 58 -6.53 0.94 23.78
C LEU A 58 -5.45 -0.01 24.35
N PRO A 59 -5.59 -0.42 25.63
CA PRO A 59 -4.69 -1.40 26.24
C PRO A 59 -4.81 -2.74 25.50
N VAL A 60 -3.67 -3.35 25.17
CA VAL A 60 -3.62 -4.61 24.45
C VAL A 60 -3.58 -5.79 25.44
N PRO A 61 -4.64 -6.61 25.56
CA PRO A 61 -4.71 -7.65 26.58
C PRO A 61 -3.63 -8.72 26.42
N THR A 62 -3.28 -9.04 25.18
CA THR A 62 -2.24 -10.05 24.86
C THR A 62 -0.82 -9.56 25.17
N GLU A 63 -0.65 -8.28 25.50
CA GLU A 63 0.65 -7.68 25.81
C GLU A 63 0.63 -7.00 27.19
N ASN A 64 0.10 -7.69 28.20
CA ASN A 64 0.03 -7.21 29.59
C ASN A 64 -0.65 -5.83 29.71
N ASN A 65 -1.71 -5.59 28.93
CA ASN A 65 -2.44 -4.32 28.87
C ASN A 65 -1.56 -3.11 28.49
N ARG A 66 -0.47 -3.35 27.75
CA ARG A 66 0.36 -2.27 27.20
C ARG A 66 -0.50 -1.33 26.35
N GLN A 67 -0.39 -0.03 26.63
CA GLN A 67 -0.96 1.03 25.81
C GLN A 67 0.09 1.60 24.89
N TYR A 68 -0.23 1.71 23.62
CA TYR A 68 0.66 2.30 22.63
C TYR A 68 0.31 3.75 22.36
N THR A 69 1.34 4.58 22.22
CA THR A 69 1.20 5.94 21.71
C THR A 69 1.20 5.92 20.17
N TYR A 70 0.28 6.67 19.57
CA TYR A 70 0.14 6.84 18.13
C TYR A 70 0.26 8.32 17.79
N LYS A 71 1.14 8.62 16.83
CA LYS A 71 1.28 9.96 16.27
C LYS A 71 0.23 10.17 15.18
N CYS A 72 -0.74 11.04 15.42
CA CYS A 72 -1.88 11.27 14.55
C CYS A 72 -1.66 12.49 13.65
N ASN A 73 -0.72 12.40 12.71
CA ASN A 73 -0.33 13.49 11.80
C ASN A 73 -0.98 13.42 10.40
N ALA A 74 -2.09 12.68 10.26
CA ALA A 74 -2.73 12.45 8.96
C ALA A 74 -3.06 13.75 8.19
N LEU A 75 -3.54 14.80 8.88
CA LEU A 75 -3.85 16.09 8.24
C LEU A 75 -2.58 16.79 7.74
N ALA A 76 -1.49 16.79 8.53
CA ALA A 76 -0.23 17.37 8.10
C ALA A 76 0.34 16.63 6.88
N SER A 77 0.33 15.29 6.92
CA SER A 77 0.75 14.43 5.80
C SER A 77 -0.09 14.66 4.55
N TRP A 78 -1.41 14.84 4.70
CA TRP A 78 -2.31 15.12 3.59
C TRP A 78 -1.99 16.44 2.90
N TYR A 79 -1.91 17.55 3.64
CA TYR A 79 -1.60 18.86 3.05
C TYR A 79 -0.18 18.93 2.50
N ALA A 80 0.80 18.31 3.16
CA ALA A 80 2.16 18.19 2.64
C ALA A 80 2.20 17.42 1.32
N THR A 81 1.41 16.36 1.19
CA THR A 81 1.30 15.58 -0.05
C THR A 81 0.67 16.40 -1.16
N LEU A 82 -0.42 17.11 -0.91
CA LEU A 82 -1.08 17.97 -1.90
C LEU A 82 -0.14 19.08 -2.39
N LEU A 83 0.57 19.73 -1.46
CA LEU A 83 1.53 20.78 -1.79
C LEU A 83 2.70 20.23 -2.62
N LEU A 84 3.25 19.07 -2.24
CA LEU A 84 4.32 18.43 -2.99
C LEU A 84 3.86 18.05 -4.41
N VAL A 85 2.69 17.43 -4.55
CA VAL A 85 2.13 17.07 -5.86
C VAL A 85 1.89 18.31 -6.72
N ALA A 86 1.38 19.40 -6.14
CA ALA A 86 1.20 20.66 -6.86
C ALA A 86 2.54 21.24 -7.34
N ILE A 87 3.57 21.26 -6.48
CA ILE A 87 4.91 21.74 -6.86
C ILE A 87 5.50 20.87 -7.98
N LEU A 88 5.46 19.54 -7.84
CA LEU A 88 5.98 18.61 -8.86
C LEU A 88 5.27 18.77 -10.20
N HIS A 89 3.98 19.11 -10.19
CA HIS A 89 3.22 19.38 -11.39
C HIS A 89 3.60 20.71 -12.05
N LEU A 90 3.60 21.79 -11.27
CA LEU A 90 3.87 23.14 -11.76
C LEU A 90 5.30 23.31 -12.26
N THR A 91 6.25 22.59 -11.66
CA THR A 91 7.66 22.54 -12.12
C THR A 91 7.87 21.66 -13.35
N GLY A 92 6.85 20.90 -13.77
CA GLY A 92 6.92 20.02 -14.93
C GLY A 92 7.71 18.72 -14.72
N ILE A 93 8.17 18.44 -13.49
CA ILE A 93 8.92 17.23 -13.17
C ILE A 93 8.03 15.99 -13.33
N ILE A 94 6.79 16.06 -12.85
CA ILE A 94 5.81 14.96 -12.95
C ILE A 94 4.47 15.51 -13.43
N ARG A 95 3.92 14.92 -14.51
CA ARG A 95 2.55 15.22 -14.96
C ARG A 95 1.56 14.40 -14.14
N LEU A 96 0.51 15.02 -13.60
CA LEU A 96 -0.54 14.29 -12.86
C LEU A 96 -1.20 13.19 -13.72
N THR A 97 -1.22 13.35 -15.03
CA THR A 97 -1.78 12.37 -15.96
C THR A 97 -1.04 11.02 -15.90
N ILE A 98 0.22 10.98 -15.44
CA ILE A 98 1.01 9.73 -15.38
C ILE A 98 0.29 8.63 -14.60
N LEU A 99 -0.45 9.00 -13.55
CA LEU A 99 -1.20 8.05 -12.74
C LEU A 99 -2.40 7.48 -13.51
N ALA A 100 -3.08 8.29 -14.31
CA ALA A 100 -4.17 7.84 -15.16
C ALA A 100 -3.63 6.98 -16.33
N ASP A 101 -2.50 7.39 -16.90
CA ASP A 101 -1.85 6.70 -18.03
C ASP A 101 -1.32 5.31 -17.62
N GLN A 102 -0.83 5.16 -16.39
CA GLN A 102 -0.28 3.91 -15.86
C GLN A 102 -1.15 3.22 -14.81
N PHE A 103 -2.44 3.55 -14.75
CA PHE A 103 -3.33 3.10 -13.69
C PHE A 103 -3.32 1.57 -13.50
N GLY A 104 -3.43 0.81 -14.61
CA GLY A 104 -3.40 -0.65 -14.59
C GLY A 104 -2.07 -1.22 -14.09
N SER A 105 -0.94 -0.71 -14.59
CA SER A 105 0.39 -1.09 -14.13
C SER A 105 0.62 -0.79 -12.64
N VAL A 106 0.16 0.36 -12.14
CA VAL A 106 0.28 0.74 -10.72
C VAL A 106 -0.50 -0.20 -9.83
N LEU A 107 -1.73 -0.58 -10.22
CA LEU A 107 -2.52 -1.55 -9.47
C LEU A 107 -1.84 -2.93 -9.44
N CYS A 108 -1.29 -3.40 -10.56
CA CYS A 108 -0.57 -4.67 -10.61
C CYS A 108 0.65 -4.67 -9.69
N VAL A 109 1.46 -3.59 -9.75
CA VAL A 109 2.59 -3.39 -8.83
C VAL A 109 2.11 -3.39 -7.38
N ALA A 110 1.03 -2.67 -7.06
CA ALA A 110 0.51 -2.59 -5.71
C ALA A 110 0.15 -3.97 -5.15
N VAL A 111 -0.56 -4.80 -5.94
CA VAL A 111 -0.91 -6.18 -5.57
C VAL A 111 0.36 -7.01 -5.31
N ILE A 112 1.31 -7.00 -6.25
CA ILE A 112 2.57 -7.74 -6.12
C ILE A 112 3.33 -7.31 -4.85
N CYS A 113 3.48 -6.01 -4.62
CA CYS A 113 4.16 -5.49 -3.44
C CYS A 113 3.43 -5.86 -2.14
N SER A 114 2.10 -5.79 -2.11
CA SER A 114 1.29 -6.15 -0.95
C SER A 114 1.33 -7.64 -0.64
N ASP A 115 1.31 -8.51 -1.65
CA ASP A 115 1.42 -9.96 -1.47
C ASP A 115 2.79 -10.32 -0.90
N ILE A 116 3.87 -9.78 -1.49
CA ILE A 116 5.24 -9.96 -1.00
C ILE A 116 5.36 -9.47 0.44
N LEU A 117 4.86 -8.27 0.74
CA LEU A 117 4.92 -7.72 2.10
C LEU A 117 4.13 -8.57 3.11
N SER A 118 2.97 -9.10 2.72
CA SER A 118 2.16 -9.97 3.57
C SER A 118 2.90 -11.26 3.91
N VAL A 119 3.56 -11.88 2.93
CA VAL A 119 4.44 -13.04 3.13
C VAL A 119 5.59 -12.70 4.08
N ILE A 120 6.28 -11.58 3.85
CA ILE A 120 7.40 -11.13 4.70
C ILE A 120 6.93 -10.94 6.15
N ILE A 121 5.84 -10.20 6.38
CA ILE A 121 5.32 -9.91 7.73
C ILE A 121 4.90 -11.21 8.43
N HIS A 122 4.25 -12.12 7.71
CA HIS A 122 3.81 -13.40 8.27
C HIS A 122 4.99 -14.25 8.76
N PHE A 123 6.00 -14.46 7.91
CA PHE A 123 7.19 -15.23 8.29
C PHE A 123 8.04 -14.52 9.34
N TYR A 124 8.17 -13.20 9.25
CA TYR A 124 8.89 -12.40 10.24
C TYR A 124 8.29 -12.57 11.64
N ALA A 125 6.97 -12.50 11.76
CA ALA A 125 6.28 -12.66 13.04
C ALA A 125 6.45 -14.05 13.66
N ILE A 126 6.44 -15.10 12.83
CA ILE A 126 6.72 -16.47 13.28
C ILE A 126 8.15 -16.57 13.80
N HIS A 127 9.12 -16.00 13.06
CA HIS A 127 10.52 -16.04 13.44
C HIS A 127 10.83 -15.26 14.73
N THR A 128 10.21 -14.08 14.91
CA THR A 128 10.39 -13.25 16.11
C THR A 128 9.53 -13.68 17.30
N LYS A 129 8.71 -14.73 17.14
CA LYS A 129 7.75 -15.22 18.16
C LYS A 129 6.79 -14.12 18.63
N GLN A 130 6.43 -13.20 17.74
CA GLN A 130 5.47 -12.13 17.99
C GLN A 130 4.05 -12.50 17.52
N THR A 131 3.80 -13.80 17.36
CA THR A 131 2.52 -14.31 16.89
C THR A 131 1.43 -14.16 17.96
N CYS A 132 0.21 -13.89 17.53
CA CYS A 132 -0.96 -13.68 18.39
C CYS A 132 -2.16 -14.46 17.81
N ARG A 133 -2.91 -15.17 18.67
CA ARG A 133 -4.16 -15.86 18.31
C ARG A 133 -4.06 -16.84 17.13
N MET A 134 -3.05 -17.71 17.13
CA MET A 134 -2.90 -18.75 16.10
C MET A 134 -3.98 -19.83 16.18
N THR A 135 -4.50 -20.26 15.02
CA THR A 135 -5.51 -21.34 14.90
C THR A 135 -4.90 -22.67 14.44
N HIS A 136 -3.60 -22.67 14.09
CA HIS A 136 -2.87 -23.82 13.54
C HIS A 136 -3.34 -24.29 12.15
N SER A 137 -4.18 -23.50 11.48
CA SER A 137 -4.51 -23.65 10.07
C SER A 137 -3.70 -22.63 9.26
N PRO A 138 -2.70 -23.06 8.46
CA PRO A 138 -1.75 -22.14 7.85
C PRO A 138 -2.40 -21.16 6.87
N ILE A 139 -3.43 -21.60 6.13
CA ILE A 139 -4.15 -20.75 5.17
C ILE A 139 -4.95 -19.68 5.91
N TYR A 140 -5.64 -20.07 6.98
CA TYR A 140 -6.46 -19.15 7.78
C TYR A 140 -5.58 -18.15 8.54
N ASP A 141 -4.51 -18.62 9.17
CA ASP A 141 -3.57 -17.79 9.94
C ASP A 141 -2.83 -16.80 9.03
N PHE A 142 -2.53 -17.17 7.78
CA PHE A 142 -1.98 -16.23 6.79
C PHE A 142 -2.99 -15.14 6.43
N PHE A 143 -4.23 -15.51 6.11
CA PHE A 143 -5.28 -14.57 5.68
C PHE A 143 -5.70 -13.59 6.79
N MET A 144 -5.84 -14.08 8.03
CA MET A 144 -6.21 -13.24 9.17
C MET A 144 -5.04 -12.41 9.73
N GLY A 145 -3.81 -12.78 9.36
CA GLY A 145 -2.60 -12.23 9.93
C GLY A 145 -2.26 -12.84 11.29
N VAL A 146 -0.97 -13.05 11.53
CA VAL A 146 -0.45 -13.67 12.75
C VAL A 146 0.13 -12.67 13.75
N TRP A 147 0.33 -11.41 13.36
CA TRP A 147 1.00 -10.40 14.20
C TRP A 147 0.05 -9.26 14.55
N LEU A 148 -0.14 -9.04 15.85
CA LEU A 148 -0.93 -7.92 16.35
C LEU A 148 -0.11 -6.62 16.31
N ASN A 149 -0.56 -5.64 15.52
CA ASN A 149 0.06 -4.32 15.36
C ASN A 149 1.57 -4.36 15.03
N PRO A 150 1.96 -4.89 13.86
CA PRO A 150 3.36 -4.86 13.42
C PRO A 150 3.91 -3.44 13.41
N ARG A 151 5.06 -3.24 14.05
CA ARG A 151 5.71 -1.92 14.16
C ARG A 151 7.17 -2.02 13.75
N ILE A 152 7.62 -1.02 13.00
CA ILE A 152 9.02 -0.83 12.70
C ILE A 152 9.53 0.25 13.65
N LYS A 153 10.48 -0.09 14.53
CA LYS A 153 11.13 0.87 15.42
C LYS A 153 12.18 1.62 14.60
N ILE A 154 11.78 2.71 13.95
CA ILE A 154 12.69 3.56 13.17
C ILE A 154 13.19 4.76 14.00
N LEU A 155 12.59 5.03 15.17
CA LEU A 155 13.08 5.93 16.22
C LEU A 155 12.57 5.45 17.59
#